data_AF-A0A382RVD7-F1
#
_entry.id   AF-A0A382RVD7-F1
#
_cell.length_a   1.000
_cell.length_b   1.000
_cell.length_c   1.000
_cell.angle_alpha   90.00
_cell.angle_beta   90.00
_cell.angle_gamma   90.00
#
_symmetry.space_group_name_H-M   'P 1'
#
loop_
_entity.id
_entity.type
_entity.pdbx_description
1 polymer ?
#
loop_
_entity_poly.entity_id
_entity_poly.type
_entity_poly.pdbx_seq_one_letter_code
_entity_poly.pdbx_strand_id
1 'polypeptide(L)'
;YSQKIKKNKVILLDTRKTTPGLRKFEKYATFIGGAKNHRLDLSENYMIKDNHLILDNKIYEKIAKMNKNEKKKLVVECDNLFQVKKIINLNVKHILLDNMNLKTIKKAKEIIGKKAKIEISGGINLKNITKILKIGVDFISVGAITQSAPAANINLDLEKK
;
A
#
# COMPACT_ATOMS: atom_id res chain seq x y z
N TYR A 1 -11.02 -9.54 -2.72
CA TYR A 1 -9.54 -9.48 -2.64
C TYR A 1 -9.00 -10.36 -1.51
N SER A 2 -9.43 -10.15 -0.26
CA SER A 2 -9.00 -10.91 0.92
C SER A 2 -9.06 -12.44 0.71
N GLN A 3 -10.15 -12.96 0.13
CA GLN A 3 -10.27 -14.39 -0.22
C GLN A 3 -9.16 -14.90 -1.16
N LYS A 4 -8.78 -14.14 -2.21
CA LYS A 4 -7.68 -14.52 -3.11
C LYS A 4 -6.32 -14.47 -2.41
N ILE A 5 -6.18 -13.57 -1.45
CA ILE A 5 -4.94 -13.34 -0.71
C ILE A 5 -4.76 -14.36 0.42
N LYS A 6 -5.82 -14.85 1.07
CA LYS A 6 -5.80 -15.76 2.23
C LYS A 6 -4.82 -16.95 2.10
N LYS A 7 -4.62 -17.47 0.90
CA LYS A 7 -3.69 -18.59 0.62
C LYS A 7 -2.20 -18.19 0.69
N ASN A 8 -1.91 -16.90 0.76
CA ASN A 8 -0.56 -16.35 0.81
C ASN A 8 -0.41 -15.56 2.12
N LYS A 9 0.81 -15.50 2.66
CA LYS A 9 1.13 -14.69 3.86
C LYS A 9 1.16 -13.17 3.58
N VAL A 10 0.48 -12.71 2.53
CA VAL A 10 0.42 -11.31 2.12
C VAL A 10 -0.73 -10.62 2.83
N ILE A 11 -0.53 -9.38 3.25
CA ILE A 11 -1.55 -8.57 3.90
C ILE A 11 -2.14 -7.60 2.87
N LEU A 12 -3.47 -7.61 2.75
CA LEU A 12 -4.21 -6.61 1.98
C LEU A 12 -4.27 -5.32 2.78
N LEU A 13 -3.88 -4.20 2.16
CA LEU A 13 -3.97 -2.87 2.73
C LEU A 13 -4.97 -2.00 1.97
N ASP A 14 -5.65 -1.13 2.70
CA ASP A 14 -6.43 -0.04 2.13
C ASP A 14 -5.57 1.20 1.85
N THR A 15 -6.19 2.24 1.31
CA THR A 15 -5.49 3.49 0.98
C THR A 15 -6.21 4.70 1.58
N ARG A 16 -5.74 5.90 1.25
CA ARG A 16 -6.45 7.17 1.53
C ARG A 16 -7.27 7.67 0.34
N LYS A 17 -7.37 6.88 -0.74
CA LYS A 17 -8.25 7.11 -1.88
C LYS A 17 -9.67 6.73 -1.46
N THR A 18 -10.24 7.56 -0.61
CA THR A 18 -11.55 7.34 0.03
C THR A 18 -12.54 8.39 -0.44
N THR A 19 -13.82 8.07 -0.41
CA THR A 19 -14.87 9.05 -0.68
C THR A 19 -14.74 10.23 0.30
N PRO A 20 -14.82 11.49 -0.16
CA PRO A 20 -14.78 12.66 0.72
C PRO A 20 -15.80 12.54 1.88
N GLY A 21 -15.37 12.87 3.10
CA GLY A 21 -16.19 12.75 4.31
C GLY A 21 -16.31 11.32 4.89
N LEU A 22 -16.17 10.27 4.09
CA LEU A 22 -16.46 8.89 4.51
C LEU A 22 -15.25 8.07 4.94
N ARG A 23 -14.08 8.69 5.15
CA ARG A 23 -12.83 7.97 5.37
C ARG A 23 -12.89 6.94 6.49
N LYS A 24 -13.36 7.33 7.68
CA LYS A 24 -13.45 6.41 8.82
C LYS A 24 -14.40 5.25 8.52
N PHE A 25 -15.52 5.53 7.85
CA PHE A 25 -16.50 4.53 7.46
C PHE A 25 -15.92 3.53 6.46
N GLU A 26 -15.23 4.00 5.43
CA GLU A 26 -14.60 3.12 4.43
C GLU A 26 -13.43 2.33 5.01
N LYS A 27 -12.60 2.92 5.89
CA LYS A 27 -11.56 2.20 6.65
C LYS A 27 -12.15 1.10 7.53
N TYR A 28 -13.32 1.33 8.10
CA TYR A 28 -14.03 0.31 8.85
C TYR A 28 -14.56 -0.79 7.92
N ALA A 29 -15.18 -0.42 6.79
CA ALA A 29 -15.66 -1.39 5.81
C ALA A 29 -14.55 -2.27 5.23
N THR A 30 -13.37 -1.71 4.92
CA THR A 30 -12.21 -2.47 4.44
C THR A 30 -11.67 -3.43 5.50
N PHE A 31 -11.61 -2.98 6.76
CA PHE A 31 -11.24 -3.83 7.89
C PHE A 31 -12.20 -5.03 8.04
N ILE A 32 -13.52 -4.78 8.02
CA ILE A 32 -14.53 -5.84 8.05
C ILE A 32 -14.40 -6.78 6.84
N GLY A 33 -14.05 -6.25 5.66
CA GLY A 33 -13.76 -7.03 4.45
C GLY A 33 -12.47 -7.87 4.49
N GLY A 34 -11.70 -7.79 5.58
CA GLY A 34 -10.46 -8.54 5.82
C GLY A 34 -9.18 -7.88 5.31
N ALA A 35 -9.22 -6.58 4.99
CA ALA A 35 -8.01 -5.78 4.83
C ALA A 35 -7.47 -5.30 6.19
N LYS A 36 -6.23 -4.82 6.21
CA LYS A 36 -5.71 -4.01 7.31
C LYS A 36 -5.64 -2.55 6.89
N ASN A 37 -5.83 -1.65 7.85
CA ASN A 37 -5.76 -0.23 7.60
C ASN A 37 -4.29 0.18 7.48
N HIS A 38 -3.92 0.88 6.40
CA HIS A 38 -2.55 1.39 6.23
C HIS A 38 -2.27 2.54 7.22
N ARG A 39 -2.64 3.76 6.85
CA ARG A 39 -2.68 4.93 7.74
C ARG A 39 -4.02 5.64 7.55
N LEU A 40 -4.56 6.20 8.61
CA LEU A 40 -5.81 6.94 8.58
C LEU A 40 -5.66 8.22 7.77
N ASP A 41 -4.66 9.02 8.08
CA ASP A 41 -4.43 10.33 7.45
C ASP A 41 -2.93 10.69 7.38
N LEU A 42 -2.62 11.98 7.17
CA LEU A 42 -1.26 12.50 7.04
C LEU A 42 -0.54 12.65 8.38
N SER A 43 -1.27 12.69 9.50
CA SER A 43 -0.72 12.97 10.83
C SER A 43 -0.09 11.74 11.48
N GLU A 44 -0.60 10.54 11.18
CA GLU A 44 -0.19 9.29 11.85
C GLU A 44 1.23 8.85 11.51
N ASN A 45 1.50 8.60 10.22
CA ASN A 45 2.75 7.98 9.75
C ASN A 45 3.32 8.75 8.56
N TYR A 46 4.65 8.80 8.49
CA TYR A 46 5.34 9.38 7.36
C TYR A 46 5.19 8.50 6.13
N MET A 47 4.94 9.15 4.99
CA MET A 47 4.96 8.49 3.70
C MET A 47 5.59 9.44 2.69
N ILE A 48 6.78 9.10 2.25
CA ILE A 48 7.51 9.87 1.24
C ILE A 48 7.08 9.35 -0.13
N LYS A 49 6.74 10.29 -1.01
CA LYS A 49 6.25 10.06 -2.38
C LYS A 49 7.27 10.57 -3.41
N ASP A 50 7.11 10.13 -4.65
CA ASP A 50 7.75 10.65 -5.85
C ASP A 50 7.88 12.20 -5.86
N ASN A 51 6.79 12.92 -5.61
CA ASN A 51 6.79 14.38 -5.59
C ASN A 51 7.75 14.97 -4.55
N HIS A 52 7.91 14.31 -3.40
CA HIS A 52 8.87 14.76 -2.38
C HIS A 52 10.31 14.49 -2.81
N LEU A 53 10.54 13.42 -3.58
CA LEU A 53 11.86 13.11 -4.12
C LEU A 53 12.30 14.13 -5.18
N ILE A 54 11.35 14.66 -5.94
CA ILE A 54 11.59 15.67 -6.99
C ILE A 54 11.81 17.06 -6.38
N LEU A 55 11.03 17.43 -5.37
CA LEU A 55 11.02 18.80 -4.83
C LEU A 55 12.19 19.13 -3.90
N ASP A 56 12.93 18.13 -3.40
CA ASP A 56 13.93 18.33 -2.37
C ASP A 56 15.23 17.56 -2.65
N ASN A 57 16.26 18.30 -3.02
CA ASN A 57 17.60 17.75 -3.30
C ASN A 57 18.23 17.06 -2.08
N LYS A 58 17.79 17.38 -0.85
CA LYS A 58 18.25 16.78 0.41
C LYS A 58 17.28 15.74 0.97
N ILE A 59 16.30 15.30 0.18
CA ILE A 59 15.27 14.35 0.63
C ILE A 59 15.84 13.07 1.23
N TYR A 60 16.92 12.53 0.67
CA TYR A 60 17.55 11.30 1.17
C TYR A 60 18.14 11.48 2.58
N GLU A 61 18.71 12.64 2.90
CA GLU A 61 19.17 12.97 4.25
C GLU A 61 17.99 13.09 5.23
N LYS A 62 16.89 13.71 4.78
CA LYS A 62 15.66 13.83 5.59
C LYS A 62 15.03 12.47 5.85
N ILE A 63 14.97 11.58 4.85
CA ILE A 63 14.53 10.20 5.00
C ILE A 63 15.38 9.49 6.05
N ALA A 64 16.70 9.62 6.01
CA ALA A 64 17.59 9.01 6.99
C ALA A 64 17.32 9.50 8.42
N LYS A 65 17.04 10.79 8.60
CA LYS A 65 16.64 11.38 9.89
C LYS A 65 15.26 10.87 10.34
N MET A 66 14.27 10.84 9.46
CA MET A 66 12.93 10.34 9.75
C MET A 66 12.94 8.86 10.13
N ASN A 67 13.79 8.05 9.49
CA ASN A 67 13.91 6.62 9.76
C ASN A 67 14.46 6.31 11.16
N LYS A 68 15.12 7.27 11.83
CA LYS A 68 15.55 7.16 13.23
C LYS A 68 14.44 7.48 14.23
N ASN A 69 13.31 8.03 13.78
CA ASN A 69 12.20 8.37 14.66
C ASN A 69 11.35 7.13 14.97
N GLU A 70 11.43 6.64 16.20
CA GLU A 70 10.71 5.44 16.63
C GLU A 70 9.20 5.66 16.82
N LYS A 71 8.74 6.92 16.96
CA LYS A 71 7.34 7.24 17.24
C LYS A 71 6.43 7.10 16.03
N LYS A 72 6.96 7.29 14.81
CA LYS A 72 6.19 7.25 13.56
C LYS A 72 6.82 6.29 12.57
N LYS A 73 6.02 5.41 11.98
CA LYS A 73 6.50 4.55 10.90
C LYS A 73 6.78 5.41 9.66
N LEU A 74 7.79 4.99 8.92
CA LEU A 74 8.17 5.58 7.64
C LEU A 74 7.95 4.58 6.51
N VAL A 75 7.16 4.99 5.53
CA VAL A 75 7.02 4.29 4.24
C VAL A 75 7.61 5.18 3.15
N VAL A 76 8.39 4.61 2.25
CA VAL A 76 8.91 5.35 1.09
C VAL A 76 8.42 4.68 -0.18
N GLU A 77 7.73 5.46 -0.99
CA GLU A 77 7.26 5.08 -2.33
C GLU A 77 8.41 5.20 -3.33
N CYS A 78 8.55 4.18 -4.16
CA CYS A 78 9.54 4.10 -5.22
C CYS A 78 8.86 3.65 -6.51
N ASP A 79 9.14 4.33 -7.62
CA ASP A 79 8.62 4.03 -8.96
C ASP A 79 9.67 3.33 -9.86
N ASN A 80 10.95 3.35 -9.47
CA ASN A 80 12.04 2.72 -10.22
C ASN A 80 13.10 2.04 -9.32
N LEU A 81 13.92 1.16 -9.92
CA LEU A 81 14.94 0.39 -9.19
C LEU A 81 16.06 1.25 -8.61
N PHE A 82 16.34 2.41 -9.20
CA PHE A 82 17.38 3.30 -8.71
C PHE A 82 16.97 3.93 -7.37
N GLN A 83 15.72 4.37 -7.26
CA GLN A 83 15.13 4.82 -5.99
C GLN A 83 15.18 3.69 -4.95
N VAL A 84 14.75 2.47 -5.31
CA VAL A 84 14.81 1.30 -4.40
C VAL A 84 16.22 1.08 -3.84
N LYS A 85 17.25 1.12 -4.69
CA LYS A 85 18.66 0.98 -4.28
C LYS A 85 19.10 2.09 -3.32
N LYS A 86 18.72 3.34 -3.58
CA LYS A 86 19.04 4.45 -2.68
C LYS A 86 18.35 4.31 -1.33
N ILE A 87 17.05 4.01 -1.34
CA ILE A 87 16.22 3.93 -0.13
C ILE A 87 16.62 2.76 0.76
N ILE A 88 16.95 1.60 0.19
CA ILE A 88 17.35 0.43 1.00
C ILE A 88 18.68 0.67 1.73
N ASN A 89 19.60 1.45 1.15
CA ASN A 89 20.86 1.84 1.80
C ASN A 89 20.64 2.75 3.02
N LEU A 90 19.49 3.41 3.12
CA LEU A 90 19.09 4.20 4.30
C LEU A 90 18.43 3.36 5.40
N ASN A 91 18.40 2.03 5.25
CA ASN A 91 17.80 1.08 6.19
C ASN A 91 16.30 1.31 6.44
N VAL A 92 15.58 1.88 5.48
CA VAL A 92 14.12 2.06 5.55
C VAL A 92 13.45 0.69 5.65
N LYS A 93 12.54 0.54 6.61
CA LYS A 93 11.93 -0.77 6.93
C LYS A 93 10.70 -1.12 6.11
N HIS A 94 10.11 -0.16 5.39
CA HIS A 94 8.94 -0.38 4.56
C HIS A 94 9.05 0.41 3.24
N ILE A 95 9.12 -0.31 2.13
CA ILE A 95 9.22 0.25 0.78
C ILE A 95 7.98 -0.13 -0.02
N LEU A 96 7.33 0.88 -0.59
CA LEU A 96 6.20 0.72 -1.48
C LEU A 96 6.69 0.86 -2.92
N LEU A 97 6.41 -0.15 -3.76
CA LEU A 97 6.71 -0.16 -5.19
C LEU A 97 5.46 0.28 -5.95
N ASP A 98 5.47 1.48 -6.52
CA ASP A 98 4.31 2.06 -7.21
C ASP A 98 4.37 1.83 -8.72
N ASN A 99 3.28 1.31 -9.30
CA ASN A 99 3.07 1.10 -10.73
C ASN A 99 4.20 0.35 -11.48
N MET A 100 5.03 -0.41 -10.77
CA MET A 100 6.08 -1.23 -11.38
C MET A 100 5.50 -2.48 -12.06
N ASN A 101 6.03 -2.83 -13.23
CA ASN A 101 5.69 -4.10 -13.87
C ASN A 101 6.29 -5.31 -13.10
N LEU A 102 5.76 -6.51 -13.36
CA LEU A 102 6.17 -7.74 -12.64
C LEU A 102 7.67 -8.05 -12.74
N LYS A 103 8.33 -7.74 -13.87
CA LYS A 103 9.78 -7.97 -14.02
C LYS A 103 10.56 -7.02 -13.10
N THR A 104 10.15 -5.76 -13.05
CA THR A 104 10.75 -4.75 -12.16
C THR A 104 10.51 -5.08 -10.70
N ILE A 105 9.30 -5.50 -10.31
CA ILE A 105 8.99 -5.90 -8.92
C ILE A 105 9.89 -7.04 -8.46
N LYS A 106 10.12 -8.07 -9.31
CA LYS A 106 11.03 -9.18 -8.97
C LYS A 106 12.46 -8.69 -8.69
N LYS A 107 13.00 -7.84 -9.57
CA LYS A 107 14.34 -7.23 -9.37
C LYS A 107 14.39 -6.36 -8.12
N ALA A 108 13.35 -5.57 -7.85
CA ALA A 108 13.26 -4.75 -6.64
C ALA A 108 13.27 -5.63 -5.38
N LYS A 109 12.53 -6.74 -5.40
CA LYS A 109 12.52 -7.72 -4.31
C LYS A 109 13.91 -8.35 -4.08
N GLU A 110 14.64 -8.69 -5.13
CA GLU A 110 16.02 -9.19 -5.01
C GLU A 110 16.95 -8.16 -4.36
N ILE A 111 16.84 -6.89 -4.75
CA ILE A 111 17.60 -5.77 -4.17
C ILE A 111 17.26 -5.56 -2.68
N ILE A 112 15.97 -5.61 -2.33
CA ILE A 112 15.49 -5.38 -0.97
C ILE A 112 15.82 -6.56 -0.06
N GLY A 113 15.70 -7.79 -0.56
CA GLY A 113 15.93 -9.02 0.20
C GLY A 113 15.06 -9.07 1.45
N LYS A 114 15.71 -9.29 2.61
CA LYS A 114 15.06 -9.32 3.94
C LYS A 114 15.20 -8.00 4.72
N LYS A 115 15.78 -6.96 4.13
CA LYS A 115 16.13 -5.71 4.83
C LYS A 115 14.91 -4.80 5.10
N ALA A 116 13.89 -4.89 4.26
CA ALA A 116 12.66 -4.12 4.37
C ALA A 116 11.44 -4.96 3.97
N LYS A 117 10.27 -4.53 4.44
CA LYS A 117 8.97 -5.01 3.97
C LYS A 117 8.65 -4.40 2.60
N ILE A 118 8.03 -5.20 1.75
CA ILE A 118 7.68 -4.81 0.38
C ILE A 118 6.16 -4.69 0.26
N GLU A 119 5.71 -3.49 -0.11
CA GLU A 119 4.33 -3.22 -0.50
C GLU A 119 4.24 -2.97 -1.99
N ILE A 120 3.22 -3.52 -2.65
CA ILE A 120 2.92 -3.21 -4.06
C ILE A 120 1.66 -2.33 -4.12
N SER A 121 1.74 -1.26 -4.91
CA SER A 121 0.63 -0.34 -5.20
C SER A 121 0.56 -0.07 -6.70
N GLY A 122 -0.62 0.33 -7.17
CA GLY A 122 -0.83 0.80 -8.55
C GLY A 122 -1.41 -0.27 -9.48
N GLY A 123 -2.54 0.05 -10.12
CA GLY A 123 -3.18 -0.80 -11.13
C GLY A 123 -3.62 -2.20 -10.68
N ILE A 124 -3.66 -2.49 -9.37
CA ILE A 124 -3.95 -3.82 -8.84
C ILE A 124 -5.44 -4.12 -8.92
N ASN A 125 -5.79 -5.27 -9.50
CA ASN A 125 -7.16 -5.73 -9.66
C ASN A 125 -7.29 -7.25 -9.48
N LEU A 126 -8.52 -7.77 -9.45
CA LEU A 126 -8.77 -9.20 -9.27
C LEU A 126 -8.18 -10.09 -10.37
N LYS A 127 -7.91 -9.55 -11.57
CA LYS A 127 -7.32 -10.29 -12.70
C LYS A 127 -5.81 -10.43 -12.55
N ASN A 128 -5.12 -9.40 -12.04
CA ASN A 128 -3.65 -9.40 -11.95
C ASN A 128 -3.10 -9.78 -10.56
N ILE A 129 -3.90 -9.70 -9.49
CA ILE A 129 -3.41 -9.88 -8.12
C ILE A 129 -2.74 -11.24 -7.89
N THR A 130 -3.26 -12.32 -8.49
CA THR A 130 -2.67 -13.65 -8.37
C THR A 130 -1.24 -13.71 -8.91
N LYS A 131 -0.91 -12.94 -9.95
CA LYS A 131 0.46 -12.87 -10.49
C LYS A 131 1.41 -12.18 -9.52
N ILE A 132 0.94 -11.14 -8.83
CA ILE A 132 1.71 -10.41 -7.81
C ILE A 132 1.95 -11.30 -6.59
N LEU A 133 0.92 -12.05 -6.14
CA LEU A 133 1.03 -12.95 -4.99
C LEU A 133 2.14 -13.99 -5.15
N LYS A 134 2.34 -14.52 -6.35
CA LYS A 134 3.43 -15.48 -6.66
C LYS A 134 4.84 -14.89 -6.47
N ILE A 135 4.99 -13.57 -6.45
CA ILE A 135 6.30 -12.94 -6.22
C ILE A 135 6.70 -13.05 -4.74
N GLY A 136 5.74 -13.16 -3.81
CA GLY A 136 5.99 -13.26 -2.38
C GLY A 136 6.40 -11.92 -1.76
N VAL A 137 5.51 -10.93 -1.85
CA VAL A 137 5.62 -9.61 -1.21
C VAL A 137 4.92 -9.62 0.15
N ASP A 138 5.13 -8.62 1.00
CA ASP A 138 4.51 -8.58 2.33
C ASP A 138 3.12 -7.95 2.30
N PHE A 139 2.97 -6.88 1.52
CA PHE A 139 1.75 -6.08 1.47
C PHE A 139 1.30 -5.81 0.03
N ILE A 140 -0.01 -5.67 -0.14
CA ILE A 140 -0.63 -5.21 -1.38
C ILE A 140 -1.66 -4.15 -1.03
N SER A 141 -1.44 -2.92 -1.51
CA SER A 141 -2.38 -1.81 -1.35
C SER A 141 -3.30 -1.70 -2.55
N VAL A 142 -4.61 -1.74 -2.31
CA VAL A 142 -5.62 -1.66 -3.37
C VAL A 142 -6.49 -0.43 -3.13
N GLY A 143 -6.43 0.56 -4.01
CA GLY A 143 -7.35 1.72 -3.92
C GLY A 143 -8.79 1.35 -4.25
N ALA A 144 -8.99 0.38 -5.14
CA ALA A 144 -10.30 0.02 -5.67
C ALA A 144 -11.28 -0.57 -4.64
N ILE A 145 -10.81 -0.98 -3.45
CA ILE A 145 -11.68 -1.45 -2.36
C ILE A 145 -12.32 -0.31 -1.57
N THR A 146 -11.96 0.94 -1.87
CA THR A 146 -12.60 2.15 -1.32
C THR A 146 -13.15 3.02 -2.46
N GLN A 147 -12.29 3.61 -3.30
CA GLN A 147 -12.70 4.63 -4.29
C GLN A 147 -13.62 4.11 -5.42
N SER A 148 -13.75 2.80 -5.58
CA SER A 148 -14.48 2.18 -6.69
C SER A 148 -15.09 0.83 -6.29
N ALA A 149 -15.44 0.69 -5.01
CA ALA A 149 -16.16 -0.49 -4.55
C ALA A 149 -17.61 -0.44 -5.09
N PRO A 150 -18.14 -1.53 -5.66
CA PRO A 150 -19.53 -1.55 -6.10
C PRO A 150 -20.48 -1.49 -4.91
N ALA A 151 -21.64 -0.85 -5.08
CA ALA A 151 -22.70 -0.89 -4.09
C ALA A 151 -23.21 -2.34 -3.90
N ALA A 152 -23.56 -2.69 -2.66
CA ALA A 152 -24.27 -3.94 -2.40
C ALA A 152 -25.71 -3.81 -2.90
N ASN A 153 -26.26 -4.87 -3.48
CA ASN A 153 -27.66 -4.92 -3.87
C ASN A 153 -28.51 -5.14 -2.62
N ILE A 154 -29.22 -4.11 -2.15
CA ILE A 154 -30.02 -4.13 -0.93
C ILE A 154 -31.41 -3.57 -1.29
N ASN A 155 -32.46 -4.35 -1.01
CA ASN A 155 -33.85 -3.96 -1.22
C ASN A 155 -34.62 -4.06 0.11
N LEU A 156 -35.72 -3.29 0.21
CA LEU A 156 -36.67 -3.34 1.33
C LEU A 156 -38.01 -3.84 0.80
N ASP A 157 -38.41 -5.05 1.19
CA ASP A 157 -39.71 -5.62 0.87
C ASP A 157 -40.71 -5.34 1.99
N LEU A 158 -41.92 -4.89 1.64
CA LEU A 158 -43.00 -4.59 2.59
C LEU A 158 -44.13 -5.60 2.42
N GLU A 159 -44.54 -6.25 3.52
CA GLU A 159 -45.70 -7.13 3.53
C GLU A 159 -46.88 -6.43 4.21
N LYS A 160 -48.06 -6.46 3.56
CA LYS A 160 -49.31 -6.02 4.19
C LYS A 160 -49.84 -7.15 5.08
N LYS A 161 -50.23 -6.81 6.31
CA LYS A 161 -51.01 -7.70 7.17
C LYS A 161 -52.43 -7.88 6.63
#